data_AF-A0A367EXQ2-F1
#
_entry.id   AF-A0A367EXQ2-F1
#
_cell.length_a   1.000
_cell.length_b   1.000
_cell.length_c   1.000
_cell.angle_alpha   90.00
_cell.angle_beta   90.00
_cell.angle_gamma   90.00
#
_symmetry.space_group_name_H-M   'P 1'
#
loop_
_entity.id
_entity.type
_entity.pdbx_description
1 polymer ?
#
loop_
_entity_poly.entity_id
_entity_poly.type
_entity_poly.pdbx_seq_one_letter_code
_entity_poly.pdbx_strand_id
1 'polypeptide(L)'
;MNVKLRCAVLGLLAVSALSTGAWAYFAPENWYENFPGFGRTWLPPLGPYNPHLAKDTGALLLALGLLAGAAGLRARDDAFVRITAVVWLVFNVLHLIYHAQHLHVYGTSDQILNAVGLSGAVLLSALPLLPLRPSAPRD
;
A
#
# COMPACT_ATOMS: atom_id res chain seq x y z
N MET A 1 -0.82 20.10 -2.08
CA MET A 1 -1.84 19.82 -1.04
C MET A 1 -1.55 20.55 0.26
N ASN A 2 -2.44 20.51 1.26
CA ASN A 2 -2.10 20.97 2.62
C ASN A 2 -1.42 19.85 3.44
N VAL A 3 -0.72 20.20 4.51
CA VAL A 3 0.04 19.25 5.34
C VAL A 3 -0.86 18.19 5.99
N LYS A 4 -2.08 18.55 6.40
CA LYS A 4 -3.04 17.60 7.01
C LYS A 4 -3.39 16.45 6.06
N LEU A 5 -3.71 16.78 4.80
CA LEU A 5 -3.99 15.80 3.76
C LEU A 5 -2.75 14.94 3.46
N ARG A 6 -1.55 15.53 3.46
CA ARG A 6 -0.29 14.80 3.26
C ARG A 6 -0.08 13.77 4.35
N CYS A 7 -0.23 14.16 5.62
CA CYS A 7 -0.16 13.25 6.77
C CYS A 7 -1.22 12.16 6.70
N ALA A 8 -2.46 12.50 6.30
CA ALA A 8 -3.54 11.52 6.20
C ALA A 8 -3.25 10.46 5.11
N VAL A 9 -2.77 10.87 3.94
CA VAL A 9 -2.42 9.95 2.85
C VAL A 9 -1.24 9.06 3.24
N LEU A 10 -0.17 9.63 3.79
CA LEU A 10 0.99 8.86 4.26
C LEU A 10 0.62 7.92 5.42
N GLY A 11 -0.26 8.38 6.32
CA GLY A 11 -0.80 7.56 7.40
C GLY A 11 -1.63 6.37 6.89
N LEU A 12 -2.45 6.58 5.85
CA LEU A 12 -3.23 5.50 5.24
C LEU A 12 -2.32 4.46 4.58
N LEU A 13 -1.30 4.89 3.83
CA LEU A 13 -0.28 3.99 3.27
C LEU A 13 0.43 3.21 4.39
N ALA A 14 0.84 3.92 5.45
CA ALA A 14 1.52 3.31 6.59
C ALA A 14 0.68 2.23 7.27
N VAL A 15 -0.57 2.56 7.64
CA VAL A 15 -1.47 1.61 8.34
C VAL A 15 -1.77 0.41 7.46
N SER A 16 -2.03 0.61 6.17
CA SER A 16 -2.32 -0.48 5.23
C SER A 16 -1.14 -1.46 5.09
N ALA A 17 0.09 -0.94 4.94
CA ALA A 17 1.29 -1.76 4.85
C ALA A 17 1.62 -2.45 6.17
N LEU A 18 1.53 -1.73 7.30
CA LEU A 18 1.86 -2.29 8.62
C LEU A 18 0.89 -3.41 9.01
N SER A 19 -0.41 -3.24 8.78
CA SER A 19 -1.40 -4.27 9.12
C SER A 19 -1.23 -5.52 8.24
N THR A 20 -1.10 -5.34 6.93
CA THR A 20 -0.90 -6.45 5.98
C THR A 20 0.45 -7.13 6.22
N GLY A 21 1.50 -6.34 6.42
CA GLY A 21 2.86 -6.83 6.63
C GLY A 21 3.01 -7.59 7.94
N ALA A 22 2.41 -7.10 9.02
CA ALA A 22 2.39 -7.82 10.30
C ALA A 22 1.65 -9.16 10.17
N TRP A 23 0.50 -9.18 9.50
CA TRP A 23 -0.25 -10.41 9.29
C TRP A 23 0.56 -11.43 8.48
N ALA A 24 1.12 -11.01 7.34
CA ALA A 24 1.95 -11.87 6.48
C ALA A 24 3.22 -12.38 7.18
N TYR A 25 3.83 -11.59 8.08
CA TYR A 25 5.07 -12.00 8.76
C TYR A 25 4.83 -12.92 9.95
N PHE A 26 3.88 -12.56 10.82
CA PHE A 26 3.65 -13.23 12.10
C PHE A 26 2.66 -14.40 12.01
N ALA A 27 1.76 -14.39 11.02
CA ALA A 27 0.82 -15.48 10.76
C ALA A 27 0.71 -15.77 9.24
N PRO A 28 1.81 -16.16 8.58
CA PRO A 28 1.92 -16.24 7.11
C PRO A 28 0.93 -17.22 6.46
N GLU A 29 0.69 -18.37 7.08
CA GLU A 29 -0.25 -19.38 6.58
C GLU A 29 -1.69 -18.86 6.66
N ASN A 30 -2.06 -18.28 7.81
CA ASN A 30 -3.37 -17.67 7.98
C ASN A 30 -3.58 -16.48 7.02
N TRP A 31 -2.56 -15.65 6.82
CA TRP A 31 -2.59 -14.57 5.82
C TRP A 31 -2.79 -15.13 4.41
N TYR A 32 -2.02 -16.17 4.02
CA TYR A 32 -2.16 -16.81 2.72
C TYR A 32 -3.58 -17.34 2.48
N GLU A 33 -4.18 -18.02 3.45
CA GLU A 33 -5.52 -18.61 3.29
C GLU A 33 -6.65 -17.58 3.29
N ASN A 34 -6.50 -16.50 4.05
CA ASN A 34 -7.62 -15.64 4.42
C ASN A 34 -7.50 -14.20 3.94
N PHE A 35 -6.39 -13.76 3.35
CA PHE A 35 -6.27 -12.40 2.81
C PHE A 35 -7.28 -12.21 1.66
N PRO A 36 -7.99 -11.05 1.59
CA PRO A 36 -7.85 -9.82 2.37
C PRO A 36 -8.69 -9.76 3.66
N GLY A 37 -9.25 -10.88 4.09
CA GLY A 37 -10.26 -10.99 5.12
C GLY A 37 -11.67 -10.96 4.52
N PHE A 38 -12.67 -10.73 5.38
CA PHE A 38 -14.08 -10.57 4.96
C PHE A 38 -14.65 -11.76 4.16
N GLY A 39 -14.16 -12.97 4.43
CA GLY A 39 -14.58 -14.19 3.74
C GLY A 39 -14.07 -14.31 2.30
N ARG A 40 -13.03 -13.56 1.92
CA ARG A 40 -12.40 -13.61 0.60
C ARG A 40 -11.03 -14.28 0.68
N THR A 41 -10.59 -14.84 -0.45
CA THR A 41 -9.37 -15.63 -0.56
C THR A 41 -8.63 -15.25 -1.85
N TRP A 42 -7.74 -14.27 -1.76
CA TRP A 42 -7.08 -13.68 -2.92
C TRP A 42 -5.69 -14.27 -3.22
N LEU A 43 -5.01 -14.90 -2.27
CA LEU A 43 -3.66 -15.41 -2.50
C LEU A 43 -3.61 -16.83 -3.09
N PRO A 44 -4.41 -17.82 -2.63
CA PRO A 44 -4.33 -19.19 -3.13
C PRO A 44 -4.61 -19.34 -4.65
N PRO A 45 -5.51 -18.55 -5.27
CA PRO A 45 -5.69 -18.58 -6.72
C PRO A 45 -4.44 -18.16 -7.53
N LEU A 46 -3.47 -17.46 -6.92
CA LEU A 46 -2.27 -16.97 -7.60
C LEU A 46 -1.10 -17.95 -7.57
N GLY A 47 -1.19 -19.04 -6.79
CA GLY A 47 -0.14 -20.05 -6.74
C GLY A 47 0.04 -20.64 -5.33
N PRO A 48 0.89 -21.66 -5.21
CA PRO A 48 1.06 -22.40 -3.96
C PRO A 48 1.73 -21.57 -2.86
N TYR A 49 1.39 -21.89 -1.61
CA TYR A 49 1.98 -21.27 -0.43
C TYR A 49 3.50 -21.51 -0.35
N ASN A 50 4.23 -20.44 -0.07
CA ASN A 50 5.65 -20.48 0.26
C ASN A 50 5.90 -19.65 1.53
N PRO A 51 6.29 -20.29 2.66
CA PRO A 51 6.50 -19.58 3.94
C PRO A 51 7.55 -18.49 3.87
N HIS A 52 8.62 -18.68 3.09
CA HIS A 52 9.70 -17.70 2.96
C HIS A 52 9.20 -16.47 2.20
N LEU A 53 8.56 -16.66 1.05
CA LEU A 53 8.03 -15.55 0.25
C LEU A 53 6.93 -14.78 0.99
N ALA A 54 6.07 -15.46 1.75
CA ALA A 54 5.05 -14.80 2.57
C ALA A 54 5.70 -13.90 3.63
N LYS A 55 6.72 -14.41 4.34
CA LYS A 55 7.44 -13.62 5.35
C LYS A 55 8.25 -12.47 4.73
N ASP A 56 8.92 -12.68 3.61
CA ASP A 56 9.64 -11.60 2.92
C ASP A 56 8.68 -10.48 2.47
N THR A 57 7.52 -10.85 1.94
CA THR A 57 6.45 -9.90 1.59
C THR A 57 6.01 -9.13 2.83
N GLY A 58 5.81 -9.84 3.95
CA GLY A 58 5.47 -9.23 5.23
C GLY A 58 6.52 -8.22 5.71
N ALA A 59 7.80 -8.61 5.69
CA ALA A 59 8.92 -7.77 6.08
C ALA A 59 9.05 -6.52 5.18
N LEU A 60 8.89 -6.67 3.87
CA LEU A 60 8.93 -5.57 2.91
C LEU A 60 7.78 -4.58 3.12
N LEU A 61 6.57 -5.07 3.36
CA LEU A 61 5.42 -4.22 3.68
C LEU A 61 5.62 -3.50 5.02
N LEU A 62 6.15 -4.17 6.05
CA LEU A 62 6.50 -3.51 7.32
C LEU A 62 7.50 -2.37 7.11
N ALA A 63 8.54 -2.58 6.29
CA ALA A 63 9.52 -1.55 5.95
C ALA A 63 8.88 -0.36 5.20
N LEU A 64 8.03 -0.62 4.19
CA LEU A 64 7.29 0.43 3.46
C LEU A 64 6.34 1.21 4.37
N GLY A 65 5.69 0.51 5.30
CA GLY A 65 4.81 1.11 6.29
C GLY A 65 5.54 2.06 7.24
N LEU A 66 6.70 1.63 7.76
CA LEU A 66 7.57 2.49 8.57
C LEU A 66 8.11 3.69 7.80
N LEU A 67 8.50 3.51 6.52
CA LEU A 67 8.93 4.60 5.65
C LEU A 67 7.83 5.65 5.45
N ALA A 68 6.60 5.21 5.17
CA ALA A 68 5.45 6.12 5.05
C ALA A 68 5.13 6.84 6.36
N GLY A 69 5.17 6.12 7.49
CA GLY A 69 4.95 6.70 8.82
C GLY A 69 6.00 7.77 9.15
N ALA A 70 7.28 7.48 8.93
CA ALA A 70 8.38 8.42 9.14
C ALA A 70 8.23 9.67 8.25
N ALA A 71 7.87 9.49 6.98
CA ALA A 71 7.59 10.61 6.08
C ALA A 71 6.38 11.44 6.54
N GLY A 72 5.36 10.79 7.12
CA GLY A 72 4.20 11.46 7.71
C GLY A 72 4.56 12.32 8.92
N LEU A 73 5.44 11.84 9.80
CA LEU A 73 5.99 12.59 10.92
C LEU A 73 6.84 13.79 10.47
N ARG A 74 7.46 13.67 9.29
CA ARG A 74 8.28 14.70 8.65
C ARG A 74 7.60 15.31 7.43
N ALA A 75 6.27 15.48 7.43
CA ALA A 75 5.50 15.85 6.24
C ALA A 75 5.87 17.21 5.58
N ARG A 76 6.62 18.08 6.28
CA ARG A 76 7.17 19.34 5.75
C ARG A 76 8.50 19.17 5.03
N ASP A 77 9.18 18.04 5.20
CA ASP A 77 10.40 17.67 4.47
C ASP A 77 9.99 17.17 3.07
N ASP A 78 9.96 18.08 2.10
CA ASP A 78 9.42 17.79 0.77
C ASP A 78 10.23 16.74 0.02
N ALA A 79 11.56 16.74 0.18
CA ALA A 79 12.44 15.75 -0.43
C ALA A 79 12.14 14.35 0.12
N PHE A 80 12.06 14.20 1.45
CA PHE A 80 11.77 12.90 2.07
C PHE A 80 10.39 12.37 1.66
N VAL A 81 9.36 13.22 1.68
CA VAL A 81 8.01 12.83 1.25
C VAL A 81 7.97 12.40 -0.21
N ARG A 82 8.63 13.13 -1.12
CA ARG A 82 8.65 12.78 -2.54
C ARG A 82 9.38 11.47 -2.80
N ILE A 83 10.52 11.24 -2.14
CA ILE A 83 11.25 9.98 -2.26
C ILE A 83 10.36 8.82 -1.79
N THR A 84 9.73 8.95 -0.62
CA THR A 84 8.79 7.95 -0.10
C THR A 84 7.63 7.70 -1.07
N ALA A 85 7.07 8.76 -1.66
CA ALA A 85 5.99 8.66 -2.64
C ALA A 85 6.40 7.89 -3.90
N VAL A 86 7.60 8.15 -4.43
CA VAL A 86 8.15 7.45 -5.59
C VAL A 86 8.40 5.97 -5.26
N VAL A 87 8.96 5.66 -4.09
CA VAL A 87 9.15 4.26 -3.64
C VAL A 87 7.82 3.52 -3.59
N TRP A 88 6.79 4.13 -3.01
CA TRP A 88 5.43 3.57 -2.97
C TRP A 88 4.78 3.43 -4.33
N LEU A 89 5.01 4.39 -5.25
CA LEU A 89 4.53 4.30 -6.62
C LEU A 89 5.14 3.13 -7.37
N VAL A 90 6.45 2.89 -7.24
CA VAL A 90 7.11 1.74 -7.86
C VAL A 90 6.45 0.45 -7.40
N PHE A 91 6.24 0.28 -6.09
CA PHE A 91 5.54 -0.88 -5.54
C PHE A 91 4.12 -1.01 -6.10
N ASN A 92 3.27 0.01 -5.94
CA ASN A 92 1.86 -0.09 -6.28
C ASN A 92 1.60 -0.18 -7.80
N VAL A 93 2.42 0.45 -8.64
CA VAL A 93 2.30 0.35 -10.09
C VAL A 93 2.66 -1.06 -10.57
N LEU A 94 3.78 -1.61 -10.11
CA LEU A 94 4.18 -2.97 -10.49
C LEU A 94 3.18 -4.01 -9.96
N HIS A 95 2.67 -3.81 -8.74
CA HIS A 95 1.61 -4.64 -8.16
C HIS A 95 0.32 -4.58 -8.99
N LEU A 96 -0.14 -3.39 -9.36
CA LEU A 96 -1.32 -3.21 -10.20
C LEU A 96 -1.15 -3.88 -11.57
N ILE A 97 0.01 -3.74 -12.22
CA ILE A 97 0.28 -4.37 -13.52
C ILE A 97 0.16 -5.89 -13.39
N TYR A 98 0.76 -6.49 -12.36
CA TYR A 98 0.67 -7.93 -12.13
C TYR A 98 -0.80 -8.38 -12.01
N HIS A 99 -1.59 -7.72 -11.15
CA HIS A 99 -2.99 -8.09 -10.98
C HIS A 99 -3.79 -7.89 -12.26
N ALA A 100 -3.60 -6.78 -12.99
CA ALA A 100 -4.29 -6.52 -14.25
C ALA A 100 -4.07 -7.64 -15.28
N GLN A 101 -2.90 -8.28 -15.27
CA GLN A 101 -2.59 -9.43 -16.12
C GLN A 101 -3.18 -10.76 -15.62
N HIS A 102 -3.51 -10.87 -14.32
CA HIS A 102 -3.92 -12.12 -13.67
C HIS A 102 -5.35 -12.10 -13.09
N LEU A 103 -6.15 -11.06 -13.34
CA LEU A 103 -7.52 -10.94 -12.80
C LEU A 103 -8.42 -12.15 -13.13
N HIS A 104 -8.15 -12.84 -14.23
CA HIS A 104 -8.93 -13.99 -14.70
C HIS A 104 -9.01 -15.15 -13.70
N VAL A 105 -8.11 -15.22 -12.71
CA VAL A 105 -8.15 -16.24 -11.64
C VAL A 105 -9.26 -16.00 -10.61
N TYR A 106 -9.88 -14.81 -10.61
CA TYR A 106 -10.89 -14.41 -9.65
C TYR A 106 -12.30 -14.36 -10.25
N GLY A 107 -13.31 -14.47 -9.39
CA GLY A 107 -14.69 -14.12 -9.74
C GLY A 107 -14.88 -12.61 -9.90
N THR A 108 -15.94 -12.20 -10.59
CA THR A 108 -16.18 -10.80 -11.02
C THR A 108 -16.08 -9.78 -9.87
N SER A 109 -16.65 -10.08 -8.70
CA SER A 109 -16.61 -9.13 -7.57
C SER A 109 -15.18 -8.86 -7.07
N ASP A 110 -14.36 -9.92 -7.02
CA ASP A 110 -12.96 -9.81 -6.61
C ASP A 110 -12.11 -9.13 -7.69
N GLN A 111 -12.41 -9.34 -8.97
CA GLN A 111 -11.76 -8.62 -10.06
C GLN A 111 -11.96 -7.11 -9.93
N ILE A 112 -13.21 -6.67 -9.70
CA ILE A 112 -13.55 -5.25 -9.52
C ILE A 112 -12.84 -4.68 -8.30
N LEU A 113 -12.88 -5.40 -7.16
CA LEU A 113 -12.23 -4.94 -5.92
C LEU A 113 -10.72 -4.83 -6.08
N ASN A 114 -10.07 -5.79 -6.75
CA ASN A 114 -8.64 -5.72 -7.05
C ASN A 114 -8.33 -4.51 -7.95
N ALA A 115 -9.05 -4.34 -9.06
CA ALA A 115 -8.81 -3.25 -10.00
C ALA A 115 -8.99 -1.87 -9.36
N VAL A 116 -10.10 -1.66 -8.64
CA VAL A 116 -10.39 -0.39 -7.97
C VAL A 116 -9.43 -0.14 -6.80
N GLY A 117 -9.21 -1.13 -5.95
CA GLY A 117 -8.36 -1.01 -4.77
C GLY A 117 -6.91 -0.69 -5.14
N LEU A 118 -6.34 -1.42 -6.10
CA LEU A 118 -4.95 -1.22 -6.53
C LEU A 118 -4.78 0.09 -7.31
N SER A 119 -5.75 0.48 -8.14
CA SER A 119 -5.74 1.80 -8.79
C SER A 119 -5.80 2.93 -7.76
N GLY A 120 -6.64 2.77 -6.73
CA GLY A 120 -6.70 3.70 -5.59
C GLY A 120 -5.36 3.80 -4.84
N ALA A 121 -4.67 2.68 -4.62
CA ALA A 121 -3.35 2.67 -3.99
C ALA A 121 -2.28 3.42 -4.81
N VAL A 122 -2.30 3.28 -6.14
CA VAL A 122 -1.45 4.07 -7.05
C VAL A 122 -1.74 5.56 -6.91
N LEU A 123 -3.01 5.96 -6.93
CA LEU A 123 -3.40 7.37 -6.76
C LEU A 123 -2.97 7.92 -5.40
N LEU A 124 -3.20 7.17 -4.32
CA LEU A 124 -2.74 7.53 -2.97
C LEU A 124 -1.22 7.72 -2.91
N SER A 125 -0.46 6.91 -3.64
CA SER A 125 1.01 7.03 -3.71
C SER A 125 1.46 8.23 -4.54
N ALA A 126 0.69 8.63 -5.56
CA ALA A 126 0.97 9.80 -6.38
C ALA A 126 0.65 11.12 -5.66
N LEU A 127 -0.39 11.15 -4.83
CA LEU A 127 -0.86 12.39 -4.19
C LEU A 127 0.25 13.18 -3.47
N PRO A 128 1.13 12.58 -2.63
CA PRO A 128 2.21 13.26 -1.93
C PRO A 128 3.17 14.07 -2.82
N LEU A 129 3.26 13.74 -4.11
CA LEU A 129 4.07 14.46 -5.11
C LEU A 129 3.50 15.85 -5.47
N LEU A 130 2.22 16.11 -5.17
CA LEU A 130 1.62 17.41 -5.41
C LEU A 130 2.26 18.49 -4.51
N PRO A 131 2.57 19.67 -5.06
CA PRO A 131 3.27 20.73 -4.33
C PRO A 131 2.48 21.17 -3.10
N LEU A 132 3.17 21.44 -1.97
CA LEU A 132 2.52 21.98 -0.77
C LEU A 132 1.90 23.34 -1.07
N ARG A 133 0.65 23.56 -0.65
CA ARG A 133 0.03 24.88 -0.72
C ARG A 133 0.68 25.77 0.34
N PRO A 134 1.07 27.02 0.01
CA PRO A 134 1.45 27.99 1.01
C PRO A 134 0.35 28.13 2.06
N SER A 135 0.73 28.29 3.32
CA SER A 135 -0.23 28.65 4.36
C SER A 135 -0.68 30.08 4.08
N ALA A 136 -1.99 30.36 4.11
CA ALA A 136 -2.47 31.73 4.03
C ALA A 136 -1.82 32.57 5.15
N PRO A 137 -1.47 33.83 4.90
CA PRO A 137 -1.02 34.73 5.97
C PRO A 137 -2.04 34.70 7.12
N ARG A 138 -1.54 34.63 8.35
CA ARG A 138 -2.39 34.92 9.51
C ARG A 138 -2.40 36.44 9.64
N ASP A 139 -3.54 37.06 9.34
CA ASP A 139 -3.82 38.45 9.69
C ASP A 139 -3.91 38.61 11.22
#